data_AF-A0A5S5C0E1-F1
#
_entry.id   AF-A0A5S5C0E1-F1
#
_cell.length_a   1.000
_cell.length_b   1.000
_cell.length_c   1.000
_cell.angle_alpha   90.00
_cell.angle_beta   90.00
_cell.angle_gamma   90.00
#
_symmetry.space_group_name_H-M   'P 1'
#
loop_
_entity.id
_entity.type
_entity.pdbx_description
1 polymer ?
#
loop_
_entity_poly.entity_id
_entity_poly.type
_entity_poly.pdbx_seq_one_letter_code
_entity_poly.pdbx_strand_id
1 'polypeptide(L)'
;MLLPGFERKIWGFRYHELVRGECCRKVFGRKVCVPCPVSRYVDYSIYLGFNHPSVTPSWQASIYSCASAAVAAAYSILAPAIASCSAGPGCIAAIALAIPLANNAAREAFRKCIANTDVPESIYRQVNLGIYTRKSVLSSTRLKRPIKKKRAKNNAPLRKNTSARKGMSARKGMPVRKNSSITMKKKVCGCKKLRKR
;
A
#
# COMPACT_ATOMS: atom_id res chain seq x y z
N MET A 1 -22.89 3.72 0.63
CA MET A 1 -21.83 3.57 -0.41
C MET A 1 -21.70 2.09 -0.75
N LEU A 2 -22.32 1.61 -1.83
CA LEU A 2 -22.09 0.24 -2.32
C LEU A 2 -20.94 0.29 -3.33
N LEU A 3 -19.74 -0.04 -2.87
CA LEU A 3 -18.56 -0.26 -3.69
C LEU A 3 -17.97 -1.62 -3.29
N PRO A 4 -18.38 -2.70 -3.97
CA PRO A 4 -17.37 -3.69 -4.33
C PRO A 4 -17.69 -4.39 -5.66
N GLY A 5 -16.94 -4.00 -6.72
CA GLY A 5 -16.60 -4.87 -7.85
C GLY A 5 -15.10 -5.20 -7.83
N PHE A 6 -14.25 -4.19 -7.61
CA PHE A 6 -12.82 -4.35 -7.38
C PHE A 6 -12.29 -3.33 -6.38
N GLU A 7 -11.34 -3.73 -5.54
CA GLU A 7 -10.67 -2.88 -4.55
C GLU A 7 -9.16 -2.98 -4.69
N ARG A 8 -8.46 -1.84 -4.72
CA ARG A 8 -7.00 -1.79 -4.65
C ARG A 8 -6.55 -0.96 -3.46
N LYS A 9 -5.75 -1.57 -2.59
CA LYS A 9 -5.10 -0.85 -1.49
C LYS A 9 -4.08 0.13 -2.06
N ILE A 10 -4.24 1.41 -1.73
CA ILE A 10 -3.29 2.46 -2.08
C ILE A 10 -2.19 2.50 -1.02
N TRP A 11 -2.60 2.57 0.24
CA TRP A 11 -1.69 2.72 1.37
C TRP A 11 -2.38 2.26 2.67
N GLY A 12 -1.61 2.02 3.72
CA GLY A 12 -2.16 1.80 5.05
C GLY A 12 -1.07 1.59 6.09
N PHE A 13 -1.44 1.73 7.34
CA PHE A 13 -0.55 1.56 8.48
C PHE A 13 -1.29 0.93 9.65
N ARG A 14 -0.51 0.45 10.62
CA ARG A 14 -1.03 -0.07 11.88
C ARG A 14 -0.59 0.82 13.01
N TYR A 15 -1.48 1.05 13.97
CA TYR A 15 -1.17 1.79 15.17
C TYR A 15 -1.84 1.16 16.40
N HIS A 16 -1.28 1.47 17.55
CA HIS A 16 -1.85 1.11 18.84
C HIS A 16 -2.90 2.15 19.23
N GLU A 17 -4.12 1.68 19.49
CA GLU A 17 -5.18 2.50 20.06
C GLU A 17 -5.43 2.01 21.49
N LEU A 18 -5.39 2.93 22.46
CA LEU A 18 -5.81 2.67 23.83
C LEU A 18 -7.33 2.80 23.87
N VAL A 19 -8.00 1.72 24.27
CA VAL A 19 -9.45 1.70 24.45
C VAL A 19 -9.80 1.33 25.89
N ARG A 20 -10.95 1.80 26.34
CA ARG A 20 -11.51 1.39 27.63
C ARG A 20 -12.07 -0.03 27.47
N GLY A 21 -11.41 -0.99 28.10
CA GLY A 21 -11.86 -2.37 28.19
C GLY A 21 -12.21 -2.75 29.62
N GLU A 22 -12.48 -4.03 29.83
CA GLU A 22 -12.77 -4.60 31.14
C GLU A 22 -11.73 -5.66 31.50
N CYS A 23 -11.14 -5.50 32.69
CA CYS A 23 -10.21 -6.46 33.26
C CYS A 23 -10.94 -7.20 34.37
N CYS A 24 -11.20 -8.49 34.14
CA CYS A 24 -11.91 -9.32 35.09
C CYS A 24 -10.94 -10.13 35.93
N ARG A 25 -11.07 -10.02 37.26
CA ARG A 25 -10.32 -10.82 38.25
C ARG A 25 -11.30 -11.56 39.17
N LYS A 26 -10.88 -12.71 39.70
CA LYS A 26 -11.65 -13.40 40.73
C LYS A 26 -11.30 -12.81 42.10
N VAL A 27 -12.31 -12.37 42.85
CA VAL A 27 -12.18 -11.85 44.23
C VAL A 27 -13.22 -12.61 45.07
N PHE A 28 -12.78 -13.32 46.11
CA PHE A 28 -13.66 -14.19 46.92
C PHE A 28 -14.55 -15.12 46.09
N GLY A 29 -13.99 -15.77 45.06
CA GLY A 29 -14.73 -16.68 44.18
C GLY A 29 -15.65 -16.00 43.15
N ARG A 30 -15.94 -14.70 43.27
CA ARG A 30 -16.76 -13.92 42.34
C ARG A 30 -15.89 -13.24 41.28
N LYS A 31 -16.32 -13.26 40.01
CA LYS A 31 -15.63 -12.55 38.92
C LYS A 31 -16.03 -11.07 38.98
N VAL A 32 -15.08 -10.21 39.33
CA VAL A 32 -15.25 -8.75 39.37
C VAL A 32 -14.50 -8.15 38.18
N CYS A 33 -15.21 -7.42 37.33
CA CYS A 33 -14.64 -6.72 36.18
C CYS A 33 -14.52 -5.23 36.50
N VAL A 34 -13.34 -4.66 36.28
CA VAL A 34 -13.08 -3.24 36.46
C VAL A 34 -12.66 -2.62 35.12
N PRO A 35 -13.05 -1.37 34.84
CA PRO A 35 -12.61 -0.69 33.63
C PRO A 35 -11.08 -0.55 33.66
N CYS A 36 -10.43 -0.95 32.58
CA CYS A 36 -8.98 -0.86 32.44
C CYS A 36 -8.60 -0.41 31.02
N PRO A 37 -7.47 0.29 30.85
CA PRO A 37 -6.95 0.61 29.52
C PRO A 37 -6.45 -0.68 28.86
N VAL A 38 -7.00 -1.01 27.70
CA VAL A 38 -6.56 -2.13 26.87
C VAL A 38 -6.03 -1.59 25.57
N SER A 39 -4.81 -2.00 25.19
CA SER A 39 -4.26 -1.67 23.88
C SER A 39 -4.79 -2.64 22.83
N ARG A 40 -5.25 -2.12 21.69
CA ARG A 40 -5.56 -2.92 20.51
C ARG A 40 -4.81 -2.43 19.29
N TYR A 41 -4.49 -3.35 18.39
CA TYR A 41 -3.96 -2.99 17.08
C TYR A 41 -5.11 -2.63 16.15
N VAL A 42 -4.98 -1.48 15.51
CA VAL A 42 -5.88 -1.01 14.48
C VAL A 42 -5.11 -0.93 13.18
N ASP A 43 -5.65 -1.53 12.12
CA ASP A 43 -5.20 -1.33 10.75
C ASP A 43 -6.07 -0.26 10.10
N TYR A 44 -5.43 0.81 9.64
CA TYR A 44 -6.06 1.87 8.87
C TYR A 44 -5.49 1.82 7.46
N SER A 45 -6.37 1.59 6.49
CA SER A 45 -5.98 1.42 5.10
C SER A 45 -6.88 2.26 4.18
N ILE A 46 -6.26 2.83 3.15
CA ILE A 46 -6.90 3.62 2.10
C ILE A 46 -7.02 2.73 0.87
N TYR A 47 -8.23 2.68 0.32
CA TYR A 47 -8.55 1.88 -0.86
C TYR A 47 -9.11 2.76 -1.96
N LEU A 48 -8.78 2.42 -3.20
CA LEU A 48 -9.52 2.84 -4.37
C LEU A 48 -10.45 1.69 -4.75
N GLY A 49 -11.75 1.96 -4.74
CA GLY A 49 -12.77 1.04 -5.21
C GLY A 49 -13.46 1.58 -6.44
N PHE A 50 -13.89 0.67 -7.30
CA PHE A 50 -14.80 1.01 -8.37
C PHE A 50 -15.76 -0.14 -8.65
N ASN A 51 -16.91 0.22 -9.21
CA ASN A 51 -17.86 -0.72 -9.77
C ASN A 51 -17.76 -0.69 -11.31
N HIS A 52 -18.11 -1.79 -11.97
CA HIS A 52 -18.27 -1.81 -13.41
C HIS A 52 -19.46 -2.71 -13.76
N PRO A 53 -20.20 -2.41 -14.84
CA PRO A 53 -21.23 -3.31 -15.35
C PRO A 53 -20.59 -4.60 -15.89
N SER A 54 -21.41 -5.61 -16.16
CA SER A 54 -20.96 -6.80 -16.88
C SER A 54 -20.60 -6.41 -18.32
N VAL A 55 -19.32 -6.52 -18.68
CA VAL A 55 -18.77 -6.08 -19.97
C VAL A 55 -17.90 -7.18 -20.57
N THR A 56 -17.52 -7.02 -21.84
CA THR A 56 -16.58 -7.95 -22.48
C THR A 56 -15.22 -7.92 -21.77
N PRO A 57 -14.47 -9.04 -21.75
CA PRO A 57 -13.15 -9.09 -21.09
C PRO A 57 -12.16 -8.04 -21.59
N SER A 58 -12.24 -7.69 -22.88
CA SER A 58 -11.40 -6.64 -23.50
C SER A 58 -11.66 -5.28 -22.87
N TRP A 59 -12.92 -4.86 -22.77
CA TRP A 59 -13.29 -3.60 -22.13
C TRP A 59 -12.99 -3.60 -20.63
N GLN A 60 -13.19 -4.74 -19.98
CA GLN A 60 -12.85 -4.90 -18.57
C GLN A 60 -11.35 -4.65 -18.33
N ALA A 61 -10.48 -5.18 -19.19
CA ALA A 61 -9.03 -4.95 -19.11
C ALA A 61 -8.66 -3.47 -19.27
N SER A 62 -9.30 -2.75 -20.21
CA SER A 62 -9.12 -1.30 -20.41
C SER A 62 -9.55 -0.50 -19.18
N ILE A 63 -10.69 -0.83 -18.57
CA ILE A 63 -11.17 -0.22 -17.33
C ILE A 63 -10.16 -0.44 -16.19
N TYR A 64 -9.65 -1.67 -16.02
CA TYR A 64 -8.63 -1.97 -15.01
C TYR A 64 -7.32 -1.22 -15.23
N SER A 65 -6.86 -1.14 -16.48
CA SER A 65 -5.66 -0.38 -16.85
C SER A 65 -5.83 1.09 -16.48
N CYS A 66 -6.96 1.71 -16.83
CA CYS A 66 -7.24 3.10 -16.48
C CYS A 66 -7.46 3.34 -14.99
N ALA A 67 -8.00 2.36 -14.26
CA ALA A 67 -8.07 2.42 -12.80
C ALA A 67 -6.67 2.46 -12.16
N SER A 68 -5.66 1.85 -12.78
CA SER A 68 -4.27 1.94 -12.30
C SER A 68 -3.70 3.36 -12.42
N ALA A 69 -4.02 4.07 -13.51
CA ALA A 69 -3.67 5.48 -13.67
C ALA A 69 -4.37 6.37 -12.63
N ALA A 70 -5.63 6.07 -12.32
CA ALA A 70 -6.38 6.74 -11.27
C ALA A 70 -5.74 6.55 -9.88
N VAL A 71 -5.23 5.35 -9.58
CA VAL A 71 -4.49 5.07 -8.34
C VAL A 71 -3.20 5.88 -8.26
N ALA A 72 -2.46 5.99 -9.36
CA ALA A 72 -1.24 6.80 -9.39
C ALA A 72 -1.53 8.29 -9.13
N ALA A 73 -2.58 8.82 -9.74
CA ALA A 73 -3.04 10.19 -9.52
C ALA A 73 -3.57 10.42 -8.10
N ALA A 74 -4.32 9.48 -7.53
CA ALA A 74 -4.75 9.53 -6.14
C ALA A 74 -3.54 9.57 -5.18
N TYR A 75 -2.55 8.69 -5.43
CA TYR A 75 -1.38 8.56 -4.59
C TYR A 75 -0.53 9.84 -4.59
N SER A 76 -0.37 10.52 -5.73
CA SER A 76 0.42 11.76 -5.78
C SER A 76 -0.16 12.87 -4.90
N ILE A 77 -1.49 12.92 -4.76
CA ILE A 77 -2.19 13.84 -3.84
C ILE A 77 -2.09 13.39 -2.38
N LEU A 78 -2.16 12.08 -2.11
CA LEU A 78 -2.10 11.54 -0.75
C LEU A 78 -0.67 11.50 -0.19
N ALA A 79 0.34 11.39 -1.05
CA ALA A 79 1.74 11.17 -0.66
C ALA A 79 2.29 12.25 0.28
N PRO A 80 2.05 13.56 0.08
CA PRO A 80 2.50 14.58 1.03
C PRO A 80 1.87 14.42 2.42
N ALA A 81 0.56 14.14 2.48
CA ALA A 81 -0.13 13.91 3.75
C ALA A 81 0.45 12.69 4.46
N ILE A 82 0.64 11.58 3.74
CA ILE A 82 1.25 10.35 4.23
C ILE A 82 2.67 10.60 4.76
N ALA A 83 3.49 11.35 4.02
CA ALA A 83 4.88 11.63 4.41
C ALA A 83 4.98 12.55 5.63
N SER A 84 4.02 13.45 5.80
CA SER A 84 4.01 14.44 6.87
C SER A 84 3.52 13.93 8.23
N CYS A 85 2.89 12.75 8.31
CA CYS A 85 2.24 12.28 9.52
C CYS A 85 2.83 11.00 10.11
N SER A 86 3.03 11.00 11.43
CA SER A 86 3.29 9.78 12.20
C SER A 86 1.99 9.00 12.42
N ALA A 87 2.03 7.68 12.27
CA ALA A 87 0.90 6.78 12.50
C ALA A 87 0.05 7.18 13.72
N GLY A 88 -1.27 7.33 13.54
CA GLY A 88 -2.21 7.64 14.61
C GLY A 88 -3.38 8.53 14.17
N PRO A 89 -4.18 9.04 15.12
CA PRO A 89 -5.37 9.85 14.83
C PRO A 89 -5.08 11.12 14.04
N GLY A 90 -3.98 11.83 14.33
CA GLY A 90 -3.59 13.02 13.58
C GLY A 90 -3.30 12.72 12.10
N CYS A 91 -2.67 11.58 11.81
CA CYS A 91 -2.42 11.12 10.45
C CYS A 91 -3.72 10.77 9.71
N ILE A 92 -4.66 10.13 10.41
CA ILE A 92 -6.00 9.85 9.85
C ILE A 92 -6.71 11.14 9.45
N ALA A 93 -6.67 12.18 10.31
CA ALA A 93 -7.28 13.46 10.02
C ALA A 93 -6.63 14.17 8.81
N ALA A 94 -5.29 14.22 8.75
CA ALA A 94 -4.56 14.79 7.62
C ALA A 94 -4.90 14.10 6.30
N ILE A 95 -4.96 12.77 6.30
CA ILE A 95 -5.36 11.98 5.13
C ILE A 95 -6.81 12.25 4.77
N ALA A 96 -7.72 12.33 5.75
CA ALA A 96 -9.14 12.56 5.51
C ALA A 96 -9.39 13.88 4.75
N LEU A 97 -8.61 14.92 5.05
CA LEU A 97 -8.67 16.20 4.34
C LEU A 97 -8.18 16.11 2.89
N ALA A 98 -7.27 15.19 2.58
CA ALA A 98 -6.75 14.99 1.23
C ALA A 98 -7.64 14.10 0.35
N ILE A 99 -8.55 13.31 0.94
CA ILE A 99 -9.41 12.36 0.19
C ILE A 99 -10.28 13.03 -0.88
N PRO A 100 -10.98 14.15 -0.63
CA PRO A 100 -11.81 14.79 -1.66
C PRO A 100 -10.99 15.23 -2.89
N LEU A 101 -9.79 15.78 -2.66
CA LEU A 101 -8.88 16.19 -3.72
C LEU A 101 -8.34 14.99 -4.49
N ALA A 102 -7.93 13.94 -3.79
CA ALA A 102 -7.47 12.70 -4.40
C ALA A 102 -8.58 12.03 -5.23
N ASN A 103 -9.84 12.09 -4.76
CA ASN A 103 -11.00 11.58 -5.49
C ASN A 103 -11.22 12.31 -6.81
N ASN A 104 -11.13 13.63 -6.81
CA ASN A 104 -11.27 14.43 -8.02
C ASN A 104 -10.14 14.13 -9.03
N ALA A 105 -8.89 14.09 -8.56
CA ALA A 105 -7.73 13.76 -9.40
C ALA A 105 -7.84 12.34 -9.99
N ALA A 106 -8.26 11.36 -9.19
CA ALA A 106 -8.43 9.98 -9.63
C ALA A 106 -9.52 9.86 -10.71
N ARG A 107 -10.67 10.53 -10.53
CA ARG A 107 -11.76 10.54 -11.50
C ARG A 107 -11.35 11.22 -12.80
N GLU A 108 -10.63 12.33 -12.74
CA GLU A 108 -10.12 13.03 -13.92
C GLU A 108 -9.11 12.18 -14.68
N ALA A 109 -8.14 11.58 -14.00
CA ALA A 109 -7.16 10.69 -14.60
C ALA A 109 -7.80 9.46 -15.24
N PHE A 110 -8.81 8.87 -14.58
CA PHE A 110 -9.59 7.77 -15.12
C PHE A 110 -10.31 8.16 -16.41
N ARG A 111 -11.04 9.29 -16.39
CA ARG A 111 -11.77 9.80 -17.57
C ARG A 111 -10.85 10.10 -18.74
N LYS A 112 -9.70 10.73 -18.48
CA LYS A 112 -8.69 10.99 -19.52
C LYS A 112 -8.12 9.70 -20.13
N CYS A 113 -7.88 8.69 -19.30
CA CYS A 113 -7.38 7.41 -19.79
C CYS A 113 -8.43 6.67 -20.63
N ILE A 114 -9.66 6.55 -20.12
CA ILE A 114 -10.71 5.77 -20.78
C ILE A 114 -11.18 6.42 -22.09
N ALA A 115 -11.10 7.75 -22.19
CA ALA A 115 -11.39 8.48 -23.43
C ALA A 115 -10.47 8.12 -24.60
N ASN A 116 -9.29 7.54 -24.34
CA ASN A 116 -8.35 7.07 -25.36
C ASN A 116 -8.50 5.57 -25.66
N THR A 117 -9.61 4.94 -25.25
CA THR A 117 -9.87 3.51 -25.45
C THR A 117 -11.16 3.29 -26.24
N ASP A 118 -11.34 2.09 -26.80
CA ASP A 118 -12.55 1.70 -27.56
C ASP A 118 -13.76 1.35 -26.67
N VAL A 119 -13.76 1.78 -25.40
CA VAL A 119 -14.86 1.54 -24.48
C VAL A 119 -15.96 2.57 -24.74
N PRO A 120 -17.20 2.14 -25.06
CA PRO A 120 -18.27 3.07 -25.38
C PRO A 120 -18.65 3.92 -24.17
N GLU A 121 -19.06 5.16 -24.45
CA GLU A 121 -19.34 6.15 -23.42
C GLU A 121 -20.49 5.77 -22.48
N SER A 122 -21.45 5.01 -22.97
CA SER A 122 -22.54 4.45 -22.16
C SER A 122 -22.03 3.54 -21.03
N ILE A 123 -20.90 2.86 -21.20
CA ILE A 123 -20.34 1.93 -20.23
C ILE A 123 -19.52 2.68 -19.18
N TYR A 124 -18.58 3.54 -19.60
CA TYR A 124 -17.70 4.17 -18.63
C TYR A 124 -18.43 5.22 -17.78
N ARG A 125 -19.54 5.80 -18.24
CA ARG A 125 -20.40 6.67 -17.42
C ARG A 125 -21.07 5.93 -16.25
N GLN A 126 -21.23 4.61 -16.35
CA GLN A 126 -21.76 3.77 -15.26
C GLN A 126 -20.69 3.37 -14.25
N VAL A 127 -19.41 3.57 -14.57
CA VAL A 127 -18.28 3.28 -13.68
C VAL A 127 -18.15 4.40 -12.65
N ASN A 128 -18.45 4.07 -11.40
CA ASN A 128 -18.17 4.91 -10.25
C ASN A 128 -16.85 4.50 -9.63
N LEU A 129 -15.94 5.47 -9.56
CA LEU A 129 -14.65 5.33 -8.90
C LEU A 129 -14.61 6.25 -7.67
N GLY A 130 -14.09 5.70 -6.56
CA GLY A 130 -13.96 6.42 -5.31
C GLY A 130 -12.88 5.84 -4.39
N ILE A 131 -12.25 6.74 -3.66
CA ILE A 131 -11.31 6.47 -2.59
C ILE A 131 -12.09 6.50 -1.28
N TYR A 132 -11.87 5.48 -0.45
CA TYR A 132 -12.43 5.38 0.88
C TYR A 132 -11.41 4.77 1.84
N THR A 133 -11.69 4.93 3.12
CA THR A 133 -10.84 4.44 4.21
C THR A 133 -11.53 3.28 4.91
N ARG A 134 -10.74 2.32 5.37
CA ARG A 134 -11.22 1.17 6.16
C ARG A 134 -10.40 1.10 7.44
N LYS A 135 -11.10 1.12 8.58
CA LYS A 135 -10.54 0.86 9.91
C LYS A 135 -10.92 -0.57 10.29
N SER A 136 -9.95 -1.45 10.51
CA SER A 136 -10.20 -2.80 11.01
C SER A 136 -9.44 -3.04 12.31
N VAL A 137 -10.13 -3.66 13.27
CA VAL A 137 -9.53 -4.03 14.56
C VAL A 137 -8.92 -5.42 14.41
N LEU A 138 -7.62 -5.51 14.65
CA LEU A 138 -6.92 -6.80 14.67
C LEU A 138 -7.17 -7.44 16.03
N SER A 139 -8.12 -8.37 16.09
CA SER A 139 -8.37 -9.16 17.30
C SER A 139 -7.12 -9.98 17.65
N SER A 140 -6.61 -9.80 18.87
CA SER A 140 -5.41 -10.46 19.39
C SER A 140 -5.43 -12.00 19.29
N THR A 141 -6.59 -12.62 19.09
CA THR A 141 -6.76 -14.07 18.91
C THR A 141 -6.12 -14.63 17.64
N ARG A 142 -5.78 -13.80 16.64
CA ARG A 142 -5.08 -14.24 15.41
C ARG A 142 -3.56 -14.10 15.43
N LEU A 143 -2.97 -13.55 16.47
CA LEU A 143 -1.56 -13.78 16.77
C LEU A 143 -1.44 -15.21 17.31
N LYS A 144 -1.62 -16.21 16.43
CA LYS A 144 -1.19 -17.58 16.68
C LYS A 144 0.27 -17.45 17.10
N ARG A 145 0.53 -17.75 18.38
CA ARG A 145 1.89 -17.80 18.94
C ARG A 145 2.77 -18.50 17.90
N PRO A 146 3.96 -17.96 17.57
CA PRO A 146 4.86 -18.67 16.69
C PRO A 146 4.99 -20.07 17.26
N ILE A 147 4.60 -21.07 16.47
CA ILE A 147 4.82 -22.47 16.79
C ILE A 147 6.32 -22.54 17.03
N LYS A 148 6.73 -22.68 18.30
CA LYS A 148 8.12 -22.94 18.64
C LYS A 148 8.46 -24.19 17.83
N LYS A 149 9.16 -24.02 16.69
CA LYS A 149 9.78 -25.12 15.98
C LYS A 149 10.64 -25.80 17.02
N LYS A 150 10.21 -26.96 17.53
CA LYS A 150 11.07 -27.86 18.28
C LYS A 150 12.29 -28.05 17.38
N ARG A 151 13.42 -27.44 17.74
CA ARG A 151 14.71 -27.81 17.18
C ARG A 151 14.87 -29.28 17.51
N ALA A 152 14.59 -30.14 16.54
CA ALA A 152 15.08 -31.51 16.56
C ALA A 152 16.60 -31.39 16.64
N LYS A 153 17.16 -31.70 17.82
CA LYS A 153 18.57 -32.00 17.99
C LYS A 153 18.80 -33.33 17.25
N ASN A 154 19.00 -33.25 15.94
CA ASN A 154 19.57 -34.36 15.21
C ASN A 154 21.09 -34.25 15.37
N ASN A 155 21.61 -35.07 16.29
CA ASN A 155 23.00 -35.49 16.30
C ASN A 155 23.28 -36.11 14.93
N ALA A 156 24.10 -35.46 14.11
CA ALA A 156 24.73 -36.07 12.94
C ALA A 156 26.25 -36.09 13.18
N PRO A 157 26.89 -37.26 13.12
CA PRO A 157 28.33 -37.37 13.35
C PRO A 157 29.12 -36.87 12.13
N LEU A 158 30.33 -36.38 12.42
CA LEU A 158 31.34 -36.00 11.46
C LEU A 158 31.53 -37.08 10.39
N ARG A 159 31.48 -36.67 9.12
CA ARG A 159 32.17 -37.39 8.05
C ARG A 159 33.08 -36.40 7.31
N LYS A 160 34.35 -36.39 7.73
CA LYS A 160 35.47 -35.93 6.91
C LYS A 160 35.46 -36.77 5.63
N ASN A 161 35.60 -36.14 4.46
CA ASN A 161 36.31 -36.73 3.34
C ASN A 161 36.78 -35.63 2.38
N THR A 162 38.09 -35.45 2.43
CA THR A 162 39.00 -34.95 1.39
C THR A 162 38.64 -35.42 -0.02
N SER A 163 38.67 -34.52 -1.00
CA SER A 163 39.66 -34.61 -2.09
C SER A 163 39.68 -33.30 -2.87
N ALA A 164 40.87 -32.71 -2.99
CA ALA A 164 41.17 -31.62 -3.88
C ALA A 164 41.45 -32.20 -5.27
N ARG A 165 40.78 -31.70 -6.31
CA ARG A 165 41.25 -31.84 -7.70
C ARG A 165 41.35 -30.46 -8.34
N LYS A 166 42.60 -30.00 -8.43
CA LYS A 166 43.10 -28.94 -9.31
C LYS A 166 42.90 -29.35 -10.78
N GLY A 167 42.56 -28.37 -11.61
CA GLY A 167 42.62 -28.42 -13.07
C GLY A 167 41.97 -27.15 -13.62
N MET A 168 42.71 -26.05 -13.71
CA MET A 168 43.31 -25.55 -14.95
C MET A 168 42.32 -25.51 -16.12
N SER A 169 41.93 -24.31 -16.57
CA SER A 169 42.32 -23.85 -17.91
C SER A 169 41.90 -22.41 -18.16
N ALA A 170 42.84 -21.66 -18.74
CA ALA A 170 42.78 -20.25 -19.05
C ALA A 170 42.09 -19.99 -20.40
N ARG A 171 41.36 -18.87 -20.50
CA ARG A 171 41.16 -18.06 -21.73
C ARG A 171 40.92 -16.61 -21.27
N LYS A 172 41.92 -15.72 -21.31
CA LYS A 172 42.45 -14.91 -22.45
C LYS A 172 41.39 -14.11 -23.21
N GLY A 173 41.49 -12.77 -23.08
CA GLY A 173 41.08 -11.72 -24.04
C GLY A 173 39.58 -11.46 -24.16
N MET A 174 39.05 -10.26 -24.38
CA MET A 174 39.59 -8.97 -24.80
C MET A 174 38.42 -7.92 -24.70
N PRO A 175 38.49 -6.68 -25.24
CA PRO A 175 38.61 -5.44 -24.50
C PRO A 175 37.32 -4.59 -24.31
N VAL A 176 37.43 -3.66 -23.36
CA VAL A 176 36.92 -2.28 -23.32
C VAL A 176 36.04 -1.81 -24.48
N ARG A 177 34.82 -1.38 -24.17
CA ARG A 177 34.13 -0.31 -24.91
C ARG A 177 33.60 0.74 -23.95
N LYS A 178 34.27 1.90 -23.98
CA LYS A 178 33.82 3.18 -23.42
C LYS A 178 32.63 3.70 -24.26
N ASN A 179 31.95 4.71 -23.70
CA ASN A 179 30.88 5.58 -24.24
C ASN A 179 29.56 5.30 -23.50
N SER A 180 28.84 6.25 -22.89
CA SER A 180 28.81 7.69 -23.11
C SER A 180 28.26 8.38 -21.86
N SER A 181 28.91 9.46 -21.45
CA SER A 181 28.36 10.43 -20.51
C SER A 181 27.15 11.12 -21.14
N ILE A 182 25.96 10.98 -20.54
CA ILE A 182 24.81 11.82 -20.83
C ILE A 182 24.71 12.88 -19.75
N THR A 183 25.29 14.04 -20.04
CA THR A 183 25.02 15.31 -19.38
C THR A 183 23.66 15.82 -19.85
N MET A 184 22.63 15.73 -19.01
CA MET A 184 21.36 16.43 -19.21
C MET A 184 21.31 17.67 -18.32
N LYS A 185 21.01 18.78 -18.99
CA LYS A 185 21.12 20.19 -18.60
C LYS A 185 20.30 20.55 -17.35
N LYS A 186 20.91 21.36 -16.48
CA LYS A 186 20.22 22.22 -15.49
C LYS A 186 19.20 23.10 -16.24
N LYS A 187 17.91 22.92 -15.94
CA LYS A 187 16.87 23.88 -16.33
C LYS A 187 16.71 24.86 -15.17
N VAL A 188 17.29 26.04 -15.33
CA VAL A 188 17.03 27.22 -14.50
C VAL A 188 15.61 27.70 -14.87
N CYS A 189 14.69 27.70 -13.93
CA CYS A 189 13.44 28.46 -14.05
C CYS A 189 13.47 29.58 -13.02
N GLY A 190 13.59 30.81 -13.55
CA GLY A 190 13.61 32.05 -12.79
C GLY A 190 12.26 32.33 -12.13
N CYS A 191 12.31 32.64 -10.84
CA CYS A 191 11.18 33.16 -10.09
C CYS A 191 11.11 34.68 -10.35
N LYS A 192 10.15 35.12 -11.17
CA LYS A 192 9.82 36.55 -11.32
C LYS A 192 9.14 37.04 -10.05
N LYS A 193 9.75 38.03 -9.41
CA LYS A 193 9.15 38.90 -8.38
C LYS A 193 7.87 39.55 -8.94
N LEU A 194 6.72 39.30 -8.32
CA LEU A 194 5.56 40.17 -8.44
C LEU A 194 5.65 41.26 -7.37
N ARG A 195 5.70 42.52 -7.83
CA ARG A 195 5.61 43.73 -7.03
C ARG A 195 4.17 43.91 -6.55
N LYS A 196 4.05 44.28 -5.27
CA LYS A 196 2.86 44.83 -4.63
C LYS A 196 2.40 46.11 -5.33
N ARG A 197 1.08 46.29 -5.41
CA ARG A 197 0.42 47.60 -5.30
C ARG A 197 -0.53 47.50 -4.12
#